data_AF-A0A947BDY4-F1
#
_entry.id   AF-A0A947BDY4-F1
#
_cell.length_a   1.000
_cell.length_b   1.000
_cell.length_c   1.000
_cell.angle_alpha   90.00
_cell.angle_beta   90.00
_cell.angle_gamma   90.00
#
_symmetry.space_group_name_H-M   'P 1'
#
loop_
_entity.id
_entity.type
_entity.pdbx_description
1 polymer ?
#
loop_
_entity_poly.entity_id
_entity_poly.type
_entity_poly.pdbx_seq_one_letter_code
_entity_poly.pdbx_strand_id
1 'polypeptide(L)'
;VLGDMLADTPLAKIDDIEFVRTVAAARITMPMSMVRLSAGRESMSEATQALCFMAGANSIFTGDKLLTAPNAGDDSDAALFTKLGLTALAQAEPMRACKVAEPAE
;
A
#
# COMPACT_ATOMS: atom_id res chain seq x y z
N VAL A 1 5.32 14.64 2.77
CA VAL A 1 6.54 14.06 2.16
C VAL A 1 6.79 12.77 2.90
N LEU A 2 6.81 11.64 2.20
CA LEU A 2 7.21 10.35 2.78
C LEU A 2 8.55 10.47 3.51
N GLY A 3 8.58 10.13 4.81
CA GLY A 3 9.83 9.97 5.56
C GLY A 3 10.45 11.27 6.10
N ASP A 4 9.64 12.19 6.64
CA ASP A 4 10.10 13.43 7.30
C ASP A 4 11.06 13.21 8.49
N MET A 5 11.02 12.02 9.11
CA MET A 5 11.94 11.60 10.18
C MET A 5 13.42 11.60 9.78
N LEU A 6 13.73 11.75 8.49
CA LEU A 6 15.07 11.84 7.94
C LEU A 6 15.24 13.09 7.06
N ALA A 7 14.51 14.17 7.33
CA ALA A 7 14.53 15.40 6.51
C ALA A 7 15.95 15.95 6.24
N ASP A 8 16.88 15.77 7.17
CA ASP A 8 18.28 16.21 7.04
C ASP A 8 19.21 15.18 6.34
N THR A 9 18.65 14.05 5.89
CA THR A 9 19.38 13.01 5.18
C THR A 9 19.12 13.15 3.67
N PRO A 10 20.12 13.52 2.86
CA PRO A 10 19.92 13.85 1.44
C PRO A 10 19.29 12.75 0.57
N LEU A 11 19.33 11.49 1.02
CA LEU A 11 18.81 10.31 0.31
C LEU A 11 17.47 9.80 0.87
N ALA A 12 16.91 10.43 1.89
CA ALA A 12 15.69 9.93 2.52
C ALA A 12 14.40 10.31 1.79
N LYS A 13 14.44 11.37 0.97
CA LYS A 13 13.27 11.80 0.20
C LYS A 13 13.13 10.92 -1.04
N ILE A 14 12.09 10.11 -1.05
CA ILE A 14 11.71 9.27 -2.20
C ILE A 14 10.73 10.07 -3.08
N ASP A 15 10.96 10.05 -4.39
CA ASP A 15 10.01 10.59 -5.36
C ASP A 15 8.73 9.71 -5.42
N ASP A 16 7.56 10.35 -5.53
CA ASP A 16 6.28 9.65 -5.51
C ASP A 16 6.16 8.61 -6.63
N ILE A 17 6.69 8.89 -7.83
CA ILE A 17 6.64 7.95 -8.96
C ILE A 17 7.61 6.79 -8.74
N GLU A 18 8.76 7.02 -8.12
CA GLU A 18 9.69 5.96 -7.73
C GLU A 18 9.04 4.99 -6.74
N PHE A 19 8.29 5.54 -5.77
CA PHE A 19 7.54 4.73 -4.82
C PHE A 19 6.44 3.90 -5.51
N VAL A 20 5.65 4.51 -6.41
CA VAL A 20 4.63 3.81 -7.21
C VAL A 20 5.28 2.71 -8.07
N ARG A 21 6.45 2.97 -8.68
CA ARG A 21 7.18 1.97 -9.46
C ARG A 21 7.61 0.78 -8.60
N THR A 22 8.01 1.03 -7.36
CA THR A 22 8.37 -0.02 -6.40
C THR A 22 7.16 -0.92 -6.09
N VAL A 23 5.98 -0.32 -5.90
CA VAL A 23 4.73 -1.08 -5.74
C VAL A 23 4.42 -1.94 -6.98
N ALA A 24 4.54 -1.36 -8.18
CA ALA A 24 4.32 -2.09 -9.43
C ALA A 24 5.30 -3.26 -9.59
N ALA A 25 6.58 -3.05 -9.29
CA ALA A 25 7.60 -4.10 -9.33
C ALA A 25 7.26 -5.24 -8.36
N ALA A 26 6.83 -4.93 -7.13
CA ALA A 26 6.38 -5.93 -6.16
C ALA A 26 5.18 -6.73 -6.67
N ARG A 27 4.17 -6.08 -7.25
CA ARG A 27 3.00 -6.76 -7.85
C ARG A 27 3.41 -7.68 -9.00
N ILE A 28 4.25 -7.21 -9.92
CA ILE A 28 4.66 -7.99 -11.11
C ILE A 28 5.49 -9.21 -10.72
N THR A 29 6.45 -9.03 -9.80
CA THR A 29 7.35 -10.10 -9.37
C THR A 29 6.68 -11.11 -8.42
N MET A 30 5.64 -10.68 -7.69
CA MET A 30 4.91 -11.51 -6.73
C MET A 30 3.39 -11.42 -6.97
N PRO A 31 2.88 -11.96 -8.09
CA PRO A 31 1.50 -11.74 -8.53
C PRO A 31 0.43 -12.24 -7.54
N MET A 32 0.75 -13.29 -6.77
CA MET A 32 -0.17 -13.89 -5.80
C MET A 32 -0.10 -13.25 -4.41
N SER A 33 0.91 -12.42 -4.15
CA SER A 33 1.12 -11.79 -2.84
C SER A 33 0.17 -10.62 -2.62
N MET A 34 -0.11 -10.35 -1.34
CA MET A 34 -0.65 -9.06 -0.92
C MET A 34 0.45 -8.03 -0.91
N VAL A 35 0.22 -6.90 -1.56
CA VAL A 35 1.13 -5.75 -1.52
C VAL A 35 0.47 -4.72 -0.61
N ARG A 36 1.01 -4.57 0.61
CA ARG A 36 0.44 -3.68 1.62
C ARG A 36 1.09 -2.31 1.61
N LEU A 37 0.31 -1.29 1.26
CA LEU A 37 0.67 0.10 1.45
C LEU A 37 0.58 0.42 2.95
N SER A 38 1.73 0.48 3.62
CA SER A 38 1.82 0.47 5.08
C SER A 38 2.13 1.87 5.66
N ALA A 39 3.33 2.06 6.23
CA ALA A 39 3.72 3.31 6.88
C ALA A 39 3.92 4.46 5.89
N GLY A 40 3.67 5.69 6.34
CA GLY A 40 3.90 6.92 5.57
C GLY A 40 2.74 7.39 4.72
N ARG A 41 1.60 6.68 4.70
CA ARG A 41 0.39 7.06 3.94
C ARG A 41 -0.14 8.44 4.29
N GLU A 42 -0.10 8.82 5.57
CA GLU A 42 -0.49 10.16 6.04
C GLU A 42 0.26 11.30 5.36
N SER A 43 1.48 11.03 4.90
CA SER A 43 2.36 12.00 4.26
C SER A 43 2.31 11.97 2.72
N MET A 44 1.55 11.02 2.16
CA MET A 44 1.30 10.85 0.73
C MET A 44 0.10 11.68 0.29
N SER A 45 0.15 12.21 -0.93
CA SER A 45 -1.04 12.79 -1.55
C SER A 45 -2.09 11.72 -1.88
N GLU A 46 -3.35 12.13 -1.97
CA GLU A 46 -4.45 11.26 -2.38
C GLU A 46 -4.18 10.63 -3.77
N ALA A 47 -3.61 11.40 -4.70
CA ALA A 47 -3.26 10.94 -6.04
C ALA A 47 -2.15 9.87 -5.99
N THR A 48 -1.16 10.05 -5.13
CA THR A 48 -0.06 9.08 -4.94
C THR A 48 -0.59 7.76 -4.38
N GLN A 49 -1.50 7.83 -3.39
CA GLN A 49 -2.15 6.62 -2.87
C GLN A 49 -3.00 5.93 -3.94
N ALA A 50 -3.77 6.68 -4.73
CA ALA A 50 -4.56 6.14 -5.84
C ALA A 50 -3.68 5.44 -6.89
N LEU A 51 -2.54 6.03 -7.24
CA LEU A 51 -1.56 5.42 -8.14
C LEU A 51 -0.95 4.14 -7.55
N CYS A 52 -0.71 4.08 -6.23
CA CYS A 52 -0.23 2.86 -5.58
C CYS A 52 -1.27 1.73 -5.68
N PHE A 53 -2.56 2.02 -5.48
CA PHE A 53 -3.61 1.01 -5.66
C PHE A 53 -3.69 0.56 -7.13
N MET A 54 -3.62 1.49 -8.09
CA MET A 54 -3.57 1.15 -9.52
C MET A 54 -2.33 0.32 -9.89
N ALA A 55 -1.18 0.59 -9.27
CA ALA A 55 0.06 -0.16 -9.48
C ALA A 55 0.04 -1.57 -8.90
N GLY A 56 -0.92 -1.88 -8.01
CA GLY A 56 -1.14 -3.24 -7.49
C GLY A 56 -1.08 -3.38 -5.98
N ALA A 57 -0.96 -2.30 -5.22
CA ALA A 57 -1.24 -2.34 -3.78
C ALA A 57 -2.70 -2.75 -3.55
N ASN A 58 -2.94 -3.62 -2.58
CA ASN A 58 -4.28 -4.15 -2.30
C ASN A 58 -4.52 -4.45 -0.82
N SER A 59 -3.71 -3.87 0.06
CA SER A 59 -3.85 -3.97 1.51
C SER A 59 -3.34 -2.69 2.17
N ILE A 60 -3.92 -2.30 3.30
CA ILE A 60 -3.48 -1.19 4.16
C ILE A 60 -3.62 -1.55 5.63
N PHE A 61 -3.08 -0.72 6.53
CA PHE A 61 -3.48 -0.70 7.94
C PHE A 61 -4.62 0.30 8.14
N THR A 62 -5.65 -0.10 8.87
CA THR A 62 -6.76 0.76 9.32
C THR A 62 -6.61 1.07 10.81
N GLY A 63 -7.28 2.12 11.28
CA GLY A 63 -7.21 2.65 12.63
C GLY A 63 -6.27 3.85 12.76
N ASP A 64 -6.27 4.47 13.94
CA ASP A 64 -5.64 5.78 14.16
C ASP A 64 -4.10 5.76 14.28
N LYS A 65 -3.51 4.59 14.56
CA LYS A 65 -2.08 4.45 14.81
C LYS A 65 -1.51 3.13 14.29
N LEU A 66 -0.25 3.20 13.90
CA LEU A 66 0.60 2.04 13.63
C LEU A 66 1.23 1.55 14.95
N LEU A 67 2.46 1.03 14.89
CA LEU A 67 3.17 0.56 16.07
C LEU A 67 3.61 1.71 16.99
N THR A 68 4.15 2.78 16.41
CA THR A 68 4.70 3.94 17.14
C THR A 68 4.37 5.29 16.49
N ALA A 69 3.76 5.28 15.31
CA ALA A 69 3.49 6.45 14.50
C ALA A 69 1.98 6.59 14.22
N PRO A 70 1.49 7.81 13.94
CA PRO A 70 0.13 8.00 13.44
C PRO A 70 -0.11 7.23 12.13
N ASN A 71 -1.37 6.92 11.87
CA ASN A 71 -1.82 6.28 10.63
C ASN A 71 -2.84 7.19 9.93
N ALA A 72 -3.07 6.96 8.64
CA ALA A 72 -4.22 7.57 7.96
C ALA A 72 -5.50 7.04 8.63
N GLY A 73 -6.32 7.95 9.15
CA GLY A 73 -7.52 7.61 9.91
C GLY A 73 -8.61 7.00 9.03
N ASP A 74 -9.47 6.20 9.65
CA ASP A 74 -10.51 5.41 8.97
C ASP A 74 -11.41 6.25 8.05
N ASP A 75 -11.74 7.49 8.45
CA ASP A 75 -12.58 8.39 7.66
C ASP A 75 -11.92 8.81 6.33
N SER A 76 -10.62 9.09 6.35
CA SER A 76 -9.88 9.46 5.14
C SER A 76 -9.75 8.29 4.17
N ASP A 77 -9.57 7.09 4.70
CA ASP A 77 -9.45 5.86 3.93
C ASP A 77 -10.78 5.48 3.29
N ALA A 78 -11.88 5.59 4.04
CA ALA A 78 -13.23 5.34 3.55
C ALA A 78 -13.61 6.31 2.42
N ALA A 79 -13.28 7.60 2.55
CA ALA A 79 -13.53 8.60 1.51
C ALA A 79 -12.74 8.30 0.23
N LEU A 80 -11.45 7.97 0.37
CA LEU A 80 -10.59 7.60 -0.76
C LEU A 80 -11.11 6.34 -1.47
N PHE A 81 -11.46 5.31 -0.72
CA PHE A 81 -11.94 4.04 -1.28
C PHE A 81 -13.26 4.22 -2.03
N THR A 82 -14.17 5.04 -1.49
CA THR A 82 -15.42 5.40 -2.17
C THR A 82 -15.14 6.08 -3.51
N LYS A 83 -14.20 7.02 -3.55
CA LYS A 83 -13.82 7.74 -4.79
C LYS A 83 -13.17 6.83 -5.83
N LEU A 84 -12.36 5.87 -5.39
CA LEU A 84 -11.68 4.90 -6.26
C LEU A 84 -12.53 3.68 -6.62
N GLY A 85 -13.72 3.53 -6.03
CA GLY A 85 -14.57 2.34 -6.22
C GLY A 85 -13.98 1.06 -5.61
N LEU A 86 -13.14 1.19 -4.59
CA LEU A 86 -12.49 0.06 -3.92
C LEU A 86 -13.39 -0.50 -2.82
N THR A 87 -13.36 -1.82 -2.63
CA THR A 87 -14.09 -2.51 -1.58
C THR A 87 -13.14 -3.35 -0.73
N ALA A 88 -13.46 -3.48 0.55
CA ALA A 88 -12.70 -4.35 1.43
C ALA A 88 -12.85 -5.82 0.98
N LEU A 89 -11.78 -6.58 1.12
CA LEU A 89 -11.80 -8.00 0.79
C LEU A 89 -12.79 -8.74 1.73
N ALA A 90 -13.85 -9.30 1.15
CA ALA A 90 -14.88 -10.03 1.90
C ALA A 90 -14.58 -11.54 2.05
N GLN A 91 -13.58 -12.05 1.32
CA GLN A 91 -13.22 -13.47 1.28
C GLN A 91 -11.80 -13.72 1.81
N ALA A 92 -11.44 -14.99 2.00
CA ALA A 92 -10.09 -15.35 2.41
C ALA A 92 -9.05 -14.88 1.39
N GLU A 93 -7.90 -14.42 1.89
CA GLU A 93 -6.75 -13.98 1.12
C GLU A 93 -6.41 -14.95 -0.05
N PRO A 94 -6.06 -14.46 -1.25
CA PRO A 94 -5.91 -15.26 -2.46
C PRO A 94 -4.86 -16.36 -2.33
N MET A 95 -3.78 -16.16 -1.55
CA MET A 95 -2.81 -17.23 -1.25
C MET A 95 -3.36 -18.33 -0.32
N ARG A 96 -4.38 -18.04 0.50
CA ARG A 96 -5.10 -19.07 1.27
C ARG A 96 -6.14 -19.79 0.42
N ALA A 97 -6.64 -19.15 -0.65
CA ALA A 97 -7.61 -19.72 -1.57
C ALA A 97 -6.96 -20.57 -2.68
N CYS A 98 -5.77 -20.21 -3.17
CA CYS A 98 -4.96 -21.08 -4.01
C CYS A 98 -4.41 -22.23 -3.16
N LYS A 99 -4.90 -23.45 -3.39
CA LYS A 99 -4.18 -24.66 -2.97
C LYS A 99 -2.75 -24.53 -3.48
N VAL A 100 -1.79 -24.67 -2.56
CA VAL A 100 -0.33 -24.59 -2.75
C VAL A 100 0.02 -24.84 -4.21
N ALA A 101 0.49 -23.80 -4.92
CA ALA A 101 0.98 -23.96 -6.29
C ALA A 101 1.96 -25.15 -6.27
N GLU A 102 1.63 -26.21 -7.00
CA GLU A 102 2.50 -27.38 -7.08
C GLU A 102 3.89 -26.89 -7.51
N PRO A 103 4.95 -27.33 -6.83
CA PRO A 103 6.30 -26.92 -7.20
C PRO A 103 6.51 -27.31 -8.66
N ALA A 104 6.86 -26.33 -9.49
CA ALA A 104 7.27 -26.58 -10.85
C ALA A 104 8.51 -27.47 -10.80
N GLU A 105 8.39 -28.68 -11.35
CA GLU A 105 9.47 -29.65 -11.54
C GLU A 105 10.52 -29.13 -12.52
#